data_AF-A0A7J9Z1G0-F1
#
_entry.id   AF-A0A7J9Z1G0-F1
#
_cell.length_a   1.000
_cell.length_b   1.000
_cell.length_c   1.000
_cell.angle_alpha   90.00
_cell.angle_beta   90.00
_cell.angle_gamma   90.00
#
_symmetry.space_group_name_H-M   'P 1'
#
loop_
_entity.id
_entity.type
_entity.pdbx_description
1 polymer ?
#
loop_
_entity_poly.entity_id
_entity_poly.type
_entity_poly.pdbx_seq_one_letter_code
_entity_poly.pdbx_strand_id
1 'polypeptide(L)'
;MTRRRLHLVAAVALAAAVLVSGCARIPTSGPIQPGKAGAESAAGQQPVQVFAQPPRKGWTPSQVVAGFFAAMASPASGHAVARSYLTPDIQNGWPNGKDPAVVVYTQDEDFRLEIGRDNTVSVTAAQQATITAKGEYRPSPEGSTMHPVFRLQRVAGEWRIGSLPGNLMLTETDVVTAYTPFDLFFFGKSADVLVPDSIVLSAADQDSWPTDVVRALLAGPTTAVEHGVETAIPKGTVLERAPVLDENGTMTISLGGAASTLSGSPRRRMIAQIAATMMRVDGVSRVSVQTGTALDGPTADADAYRPYEASSVVANLRGYFVRDGRLMSIDTATAEVEKLGGPLGTGAVTVGRPAVSLDARSAASVSTDHRMLSVGPLRTKGRPTLLYQGTRLSAASWDRNGDLWVVDNTSRGPRVLLFTDGKGRPAEVPVTGLSRSTRLDVSAVRVAWDGVRVAFVATGGPAGQLVVGTVARDGKKVTVGALRPVAPSLVDVGDVWWYDHRSLAVAAGEQGSQQVTYVASVDGLSISKASSVGNLSGVAAAYNMPLLVSDRDGEIAISQPDEFSSRPAGRGTSPTYPG
;
A
#
# COMPACT_ATOMS: atom_id res chain seq x y z
N MET A 1 44.59 -66.83 -35.35
CA MET A 1 44.62 -65.65 -34.45
C MET A 1 43.57 -64.57 -34.79
N THR A 2 42.46 -64.91 -35.44
CA THR A 2 41.53 -63.93 -36.04
C THR A 2 40.16 -63.82 -35.37
N ARG A 3 39.71 -64.79 -34.56
CA ARG A 3 38.41 -64.70 -33.84
C ARG A 3 38.47 -63.98 -32.49
N ARG A 4 39.56 -64.13 -31.72
CA ARG A 4 39.72 -63.47 -30.40
C ARG A 4 39.85 -61.94 -30.49
N ARG A 5 40.45 -61.41 -31.58
CA ARG A 5 40.56 -59.96 -31.79
C ARG A 5 39.22 -59.33 -32.20
N LEU A 6 38.36 -60.05 -32.93
CA LEU A 6 37.02 -59.57 -33.28
C LEU A 6 36.12 -59.43 -32.04
N HIS A 7 36.16 -60.40 -31.11
CA HIS A 7 35.37 -60.31 -29.88
C HIS A 7 35.85 -59.21 -28.95
N LEU A 8 37.15 -58.91 -28.91
CA LEU A 8 37.68 -57.81 -28.10
C LEU A 8 37.29 -56.44 -28.68
N VAL A 9 37.34 -56.28 -30.00
CA VAL A 9 36.93 -55.04 -30.68
C VAL A 9 35.41 -54.83 -30.55
N ALA A 10 34.61 -55.89 -30.66
CA ALA A 10 33.17 -55.81 -30.45
C ALA A 10 32.80 -55.45 -29.00
N ALA A 11 33.51 -55.99 -28.01
CA ALA A 11 33.29 -55.68 -26.60
C ALA A 11 33.68 -54.22 -26.25
N VAL A 12 34.79 -53.72 -26.82
CA VAL A 12 35.22 -52.33 -26.63
C VAL A 12 34.28 -51.35 -27.34
N ALA A 13 33.81 -51.69 -28.54
CA ALA A 13 32.83 -50.87 -29.27
C ALA A 13 31.48 -50.83 -28.54
N LEU A 14 31.04 -51.94 -27.94
CA LEU A 14 29.79 -51.99 -27.18
C LEU A 14 29.91 -51.22 -25.85
N ALA A 15 31.06 -51.30 -25.17
CA ALA A 15 31.33 -50.51 -23.97
C ALA A 15 31.42 -49.00 -24.25
N ALA A 16 32.00 -48.61 -25.40
CA ALA A 16 32.05 -47.22 -25.83
C ALA A 16 30.66 -46.67 -26.23
N ALA A 17 29.78 -47.51 -26.81
CA ALA A 17 28.42 -47.09 -27.16
C ALA A 17 27.52 -46.83 -25.93
N VAL A 18 27.72 -47.57 -24.82
CA VAL A 18 26.95 -47.38 -23.58
C VAL A 18 27.38 -46.11 -22.81
N LEU A 19 28.61 -45.64 -23.00
CA LEU A 19 29.12 -44.43 -22.32
C LEU A 19 28.72 -43.10 -22.99
N VAL A 20 28.12 -43.12 -24.18
CA VAL A 20 27.73 -41.90 -24.93
C VAL A 20 26.21 -41.60 -24.87
N SER A 21 25.39 -42.47 -24.27
CA SER A 21 23.95 -42.21 -24.09
C SER A 21 23.59 -41.46 -22.80
N GLY A 22 24.58 -40.95 -22.05
CA GLY A 22 24.39 -40.14 -20.85
C GLY A 22 24.06 -38.67 -21.15
N CYS A 23 23.05 -38.40 -21.99
CA CYS A 23 22.48 -37.05 -22.05
C CYS A 23 21.58 -36.88 -20.82
N ALA A 24 22.05 -36.16 -19.81
CA ALA A 24 21.17 -35.66 -18.75
C ALA A 24 20.15 -34.69 -19.38
N ARG A 25 18.96 -35.20 -19.70
CA ARG A 25 17.81 -34.37 -20.09
C ARG A 25 17.22 -33.78 -18.83
N ILE A 26 17.40 -32.47 -18.64
CA ILE A 26 16.61 -31.70 -17.69
C ILE A 26 15.15 -31.76 -18.19
N PRO A 27 14.17 -32.19 -17.37
CA PRO A 27 12.77 -32.19 -17.77
C PRO A 27 12.34 -30.77 -18.10
N THR A 28 12.00 -30.47 -19.35
CA THR A 28 11.41 -29.18 -19.76
C THR A 28 9.90 -29.11 -19.50
N SER A 29 9.33 -30.16 -18.91
CA SER A 29 7.93 -30.23 -18.52
C SER A 29 7.77 -31.15 -17.32
N GLY A 30 7.48 -30.54 -16.17
CA GLY A 30 6.86 -31.17 -15.02
C GLY A 30 5.74 -30.24 -14.55
N PRO A 31 4.73 -30.73 -13.81
CA PRO A 31 3.77 -29.83 -13.19
C PRO A 31 4.55 -28.84 -12.33
N ILE A 32 4.45 -27.56 -12.67
CA ILE A 32 4.90 -26.47 -11.80
C ILE A 32 4.02 -26.64 -10.56
N GLN A 33 4.58 -27.17 -9.48
CA GLN A 33 3.97 -26.99 -8.17
C GLN A 33 4.24 -25.52 -7.86
N PRO A 34 3.22 -24.64 -7.84
CA PRO A 34 3.43 -23.31 -7.31
C PRO A 34 4.01 -23.52 -5.92
N GLY A 35 5.21 -22.99 -5.67
CA GLY A 35 5.64 -22.81 -4.30
C GLY A 35 4.49 -22.10 -3.60
N LYS A 36 3.96 -22.69 -2.53
CA LYS A 36 2.96 -22.00 -1.72
C LYS A 36 3.60 -20.68 -1.32
N ALA A 37 3.23 -19.57 -1.96
CA ALA A 37 3.31 -18.25 -1.36
C ALA A 37 2.19 -18.16 -0.31
N GLY A 38 2.18 -19.14 0.60
CA GLY A 38 1.41 -19.10 1.81
C GLY A 38 2.32 -18.49 2.85
N ALA A 39 1.78 -17.55 3.59
CA ALA A 39 2.32 -17.04 4.84
C ALA A 39 2.94 -18.16 5.68
N GLU A 40 4.23 -18.42 5.49
CA GLU A 40 5.05 -18.98 6.53
C GLU A 40 5.27 -17.83 7.50
N SER A 41 4.59 -17.93 8.64
CA SER A 41 4.83 -17.12 9.82
C SER A 41 6.30 -16.76 9.92
N ALA A 42 6.60 -15.46 10.03
CA ALA A 42 7.93 -14.90 10.27
C ALA A 42 8.50 -15.27 11.66
N ALA A 43 8.22 -16.47 12.15
CA ALA A 43 8.86 -17.03 13.32
C ALA A 43 10.16 -17.73 12.88
N GLY A 44 11.22 -16.93 12.74
CA GLY A 44 12.60 -17.45 12.82
C GLY A 44 13.47 -17.43 11.58
N GLN A 45 13.08 -16.79 10.47
CA GLN A 45 14.07 -16.47 9.43
C GLN A 45 14.89 -15.27 9.89
N GLN A 46 16.17 -15.48 10.24
CA GLN A 46 17.07 -14.36 10.47
C GLN A 46 17.06 -13.46 9.23
N PRO A 47 16.91 -12.13 9.38
CA PRO A 47 16.96 -11.22 8.25
C PRO A 47 18.23 -11.48 7.46
N VAL A 48 18.14 -11.47 6.12
CA VAL A 48 19.33 -11.52 5.26
C VAL A 48 20.21 -10.32 5.64
N GLN A 49 21.27 -10.56 6.41
CA GLN A 49 22.18 -9.48 6.80
C GLN A 49 23.03 -9.09 5.59
N VAL A 50 22.92 -7.83 5.18
CA VAL A 50 23.82 -7.24 4.18
C VAL A 50 25.22 -7.12 4.80
N PHE A 51 26.12 -8.02 4.44
CA PHE A 51 27.53 -7.96 4.87
C PHE A 51 28.30 -6.92 4.05
N ALA A 52 28.14 -5.66 4.44
CA ALA A 52 28.93 -4.56 3.91
C ALA A 52 30.43 -4.74 4.21
N GLN A 53 31.29 -4.36 3.26
CA GLN A 53 32.74 -4.44 3.41
C GLN A 53 33.32 -3.04 3.71
N PRO A 54 34.33 -2.91 4.60
CA PRO A 54 35.03 -1.64 4.82
C PRO A 54 35.87 -1.22 3.58
N PRO A 55 36.26 0.06 3.46
CA PRO A 55 37.04 0.54 2.32
C PRO A 55 38.42 -0.14 2.29
N ARG A 56 38.83 -0.65 1.12
CA ARG A 56 40.14 -1.29 0.97
C ARG A 56 41.22 -0.29 0.58
N LYS A 57 42.46 -0.66 0.89
CA LYS A 57 43.65 0.13 0.52
C LYS A 57 43.77 0.26 -1.00
N GLY A 58 44.15 1.44 -1.46
CA GLY A 58 44.38 1.73 -2.87
C GLY A 58 43.12 1.91 -3.72
N TRP A 59 41.92 1.93 -3.13
CA TRP A 59 40.69 2.20 -3.87
C TRP A 59 40.68 3.60 -4.49
N THR A 60 40.16 3.71 -5.71
CA THR A 60 39.92 4.99 -6.37
C THR A 60 38.78 5.77 -5.68
N PRO A 61 38.66 7.09 -5.90
CA PRO A 61 37.53 7.85 -5.38
C PRO A 61 36.16 7.27 -5.73
N SER A 62 35.97 6.82 -6.97
CA SER A 62 34.72 6.19 -7.42
C SER A 62 34.46 4.85 -6.72
N GLN A 63 35.49 4.03 -6.48
CA GLN A 63 35.36 2.78 -5.73
C GLN A 63 34.99 3.02 -4.26
N VAL A 64 35.55 4.07 -3.63
CA VAL A 64 35.17 4.46 -2.27
C VAL A 64 33.70 4.87 -2.21
N VAL A 65 33.22 5.68 -3.15
CA VAL A 65 31.80 6.09 -3.18
C VAL A 65 30.88 4.89 -3.47
N ALA A 66 31.21 4.05 -4.45
CA ALA A 66 30.41 2.85 -4.74
C ALA A 66 30.33 1.89 -3.54
N GLY A 67 31.46 1.66 -2.86
CA GLY A 67 31.48 0.86 -1.63
C GLY A 67 30.69 1.50 -0.48
N PHE A 68 30.67 2.83 -0.39
CA PHE A 68 29.86 3.55 0.59
C PHE A 68 28.36 3.36 0.36
N PHE A 69 27.88 3.40 -0.90
CA PHE A 69 26.48 3.07 -1.23
C PHE A 69 26.10 1.65 -0.80
N ALA A 70 26.92 0.66 -1.13
CA ALA A 70 26.69 -0.71 -0.67
C ALA A 70 26.73 -0.83 0.87
N ALA A 71 27.56 -0.02 1.54
CA ALA A 71 27.68 -0.05 3.00
C ALA A 71 26.51 0.65 3.72
N MET A 72 25.82 1.61 3.09
CA MET A 72 24.65 2.28 3.66
C MET A 72 23.52 1.30 3.99
N ALA A 73 23.38 0.23 3.21
CA ALA A 73 22.37 -0.81 3.39
C ALA A 73 22.51 -1.64 4.67
N SER A 74 23.66 -1.58 5.37
CA SER A 74 23.86 -2.26 6.63
C SER A 74 23.55 -1.33 7.81
N PRO A 75 22.41 -1.49 8.52
CA PRO A 75 22.06 -0.61 9.62
C PRO A 75 22.74 -0.96 10.95
N ALA A 76 23.44 -2.11 11.01
CA ALA A 76 24.12 -2.61 12.20
C ALA A 76 25.05 -1.57 12.85
N SER A 77 24.97 -1.47 14.18
CA SER A 77 25.74 -0.56 15.02
C SER A 77 25.73 0.89 14.52
N GLY A 78 24.57 1.37 14.03
CA GLY A 78 24.40 2.73 13.53
C GLY A 78 25.18 3.00 12.24
N HIS A 79 25.15 2.04 11.32
CA HIS A 79 25.89 2.05 10.04
C HIS A 79 27.42 2.08 10.21
N ALA A 80 27.97 1.31 11.15
CA ALA A 80 29.39 1.33 11.49
C ALA A 80 30.32 1.10 10.27
N VAL A 81 29.96 0.19 9.36
CA VAL A 81 30.74 -0.06 8.14
C VAL A 81 30.72 1.15 7.21
N ALA A 82 29.56 1.77 6.98
CA ALA A 82 29.46 2.98 6.16
C ALA A 82 30.25 4.14 6.77
N ARG A 83 30.21 4.31 8.11
CA ARG A 83 31.02 5.33 8.81
C ARG A 83 32.53 5.17 8.57
N SER A 84 33.03 3.96 8.33
CA SER A 84 34.46 3.72 8.03
C SER A 84 34.94 4.31 6.69
N TYR A 85 34.02 4.68 5.79
CA TYR A 85 34.30 5.37 4.54
C TYR A 85 34.48 6.89 4.72
N LEU A 86 34.05 7.43 5.86
CA LEU A 86 34.02 8.87 6.14
C LEU A 86 35.34 9.36 6.75
N THR A 87 35.60 10.66 6.69
CA THR A 87 36.67 11.28 7.46
C THR A 87 36.32 11.32 8.95
N PRO A 88 37.32 11.34 9.85
CA PRO A 88 37.07 11.38 11.30
C PRO A 88 36.18 12.53 11.77
N ASP A 89 36.23 13.67 11.08
CA ASP A 89 35.49 14.88 11.43
C ASP A 89 33.98 14.73 11.26
N ILE A 90 33.54 13.89 10.32
CA ILE A 90 32.10 13.73 9.99
C ILE A 90 31.54 12.36 10.40
N GLN A 91 32.41 11.38 10.67
CA GLN A 91 32.00 10.00 10.97
C GLN A 91 31.00 9.90 12.13
N ASN A 92 31.07 10.80 13.12
CA ASN A 92 30.25 10.75 14.33
C ASN A 92 28.88 11.41 14.13
N GLY A 93 28.78 12.42 13.27
CA GLY A 93 27.55 13.18 13.02
C GLY A 93 26.65 12.61 11.92
N TRP A 94 27.16 11.64 11.13
CA TRP A 94 26.42 11.01 10.04
C TRP A 94 25.99 9.57 10.40
N PRO A 95 24.78 9.13 10.04
CA PRO A 95 23.72 9.93 9.43
C PRO A 95 23.08 10.88 10.46
N ASN A 96 22.34 11.89 9.98
CA ASN A 96 21.78 12.94 10.84
C ASN A 96 20.65 12.39 11.75
N GLY A 97 20.92 12.27 13.05
CA GLY A 97 19.92 11.89 14.06
C GLY A 97 19.72 10.38 14.20
N LYS A 98 18.75 9.98 15.05
CA LYS A 98 18.43 8.56 15.31
C LYS A 98 17.69 7.92 14.12
N ASP A 99 16.79 8.67 13.50
CA ASP A 99 15.91 8.23 12.42
C ASP A 99 16.12 9.12 11.18
N PRO A 100 17.25 8.95 10.46
CA PRO A 100 17.59 9.80 9.33
C PRO A 100 16.62 9.58 8.16
N ALA A 101 16.37 10.64 7.39
CA ALA A 101 15.65 10.51 6.14
C ALA A 101 16.43 9.65 5.14
N VAL A 102 15.71 8.86 4.34
CA VAL A 102 16.26 7.98 3.31
C VAL A 102 15.79 8.45 1.94
N VAL A 103 16.71 8.45 0.97
CA VAL A 103 16.39 8.55 -0.45
C VAL A 103 16.47 7.14 -1.05
N VAL A 104 15.40 6.70 -1.69
CA VAL A 104 15.31 5.38 -2.33
C VAL A 104 15.55 5.53 -3.82
N TYR A 105 16.46 4.73 -4.38
CA TYR A 105 16.91 4.86 -5.77
C TYR A 105 17.02 3.51 -6.49
N THR A 106 17.05 3.53 -7.83
CA THR A 106 17.35 2.35 -8.64
C THR A 106 18.82 2.31 -9.03
N GLN A 107 19.37 1.09 -9.10
CA GLN A 107 20.69 0.84 -9.66
C GLN A 107 20.55 0.16 -11.04
N ASP A 108 20.11 0.93 -12.03
CA ASP A 108 19.90 0.51 -13.42
C ASP A 108 20.89 1.20 -14.39
N GLU A 109 20.55 1.32 -15.67
CA GLU A 109 21.37 1.97 -16.69
C GLU A 109 21.54 3.48 -16.51
N ASP A 110 20.65 4.11 -15.74
CA ASP A 110 20.73 5.54 -15.40
C ASP A 110 21.61 5.80 -14.18
N PHE A 111 22.02 4.76 -13.45
CA PHE A 111 22.98 4.89 -12.35
C PHE A 111 24.39 5.18 -12.87
N ARG A 112 24.87 6.40 -12.63
CA ARG A 112 26.17 6.89 -13.11
C ARG A 112 26.99 7.51 -12.00
N LEU A 113 28.29 7.20 -11.99
CA LEU A 113 29.31 7.81 -11.13
C LEU A 113 30.30 8.58 -12.00
N GLU A 114 30.40 9.89 -11.78
CA GLU A 114 31.28 10.77 -12.55
C GLU A 114 32.31 11.42 -11.63
N ILE A 115 33.60 11.27 -11.99
CA ILE A 115 34.69 11.92 -11.27
C ILE A 115 34.77 13.37 -11.75
N GLY A 116 34.52 14.31 -10.84
CA GLY A 116 34.62 15.74 -11.08
C GLY A 116 36.01 16.29 -10.77
N ARG A 117 36.13 17.62 -10.87
CA ARG A 117 37.31 18.36 -10.38
C ARG A 117 37.33 18.38 -8.85
N ASP A 118 38.49 18.69 -8.28
CA ASP A 118 38.67 18.89 -6.84
C ASP A 118 38.30 17.67 -5.97
N ASN A 119 38.63 16.48 -6.46
CA ASN A 119 38.36 15.19 -5.80
C ASN A 119 36.87 14.97 -5.49
N THR A 120 35.99 15.43 -6.39
CA THR A 120 34.55 15.19 -6.27
C THR A 120 34.12 13.96 -7.07
N VAL A 121 33.07 13.30 -6.59
CA VAL A 121 32.34 12.26 -7.31
C VAL A 121 30.87 12.65 -7.27
N SER A 122 30.29 12.84 -8.45
CA SER A 122 28.85 13.08 -8.62
C SER A 122 28.17 11.77 -8.99
N VAL A 123 27.00 11.52 -8.41
CA VAL A 123 26.15 10.39 -8.77
C VAL A 123 24.90 10.90 -9.44
N THR A 124 24.42 10.18 -10.44
CA THR A 124 23.06 10.35 -10.99
C THR A 124 22.36 9.01 -10.91
N ALA A 125 21.10 9.00 -10.50
CA ALA A 125 20.26 7.80 -10.47
C ALA A 125 18.78 8.20 -10.50
N ALA A 126 17.90 7.30 -10.94
CA ALA A 126 16.47 7.50 -10.79
C ALA A 126 16.06 7.37 -9.31
N GLN A 127 15.25 8.32 -8.84
CA GLN A 127 14.73 8.35 -7.48
C GLN A 127 13.33 7.73 -7.46
N GLN A 128 13.14 6.67 -6.67
CA GLN A 128 11.86 5.98 -6.55
C GLN A 128 11.02 6.51 -5.39
N ALA A 129 11.65 6.86 -4.26
CA ALA A 129 10.92 7.26 -3.07
C ALA A 129 11.80 8.02 -2.07
N THR A 130 11.16 8.54 -1.02
CA THR A 130 11.85 9.02 0.19
C THR A 130 11.19 8.42 1.43
N ILE A 131 11.97 8.04 2.43
CA ILE A 131 11.48 7.75 3.79
C ILE A 131 11.78 8.97 4.65
N THR A 132 10.76 9.57 5.25
CA THR A 132 10.94 10.73 6.13
C THR A 132 11.47 10.31 7.50
N ALA A 133 11.90 11.28 8.31
CA ALA A 133 12.29 11.03 9.71
C ALA A 133 11.16 10.49 10.60
N LYS A 134 9.89 10.59 10.16
CA LYS A 134 8.72 9.97 10.83
C LYS A 134 8.47 8.53 10.35
N GLY A 135 9.32 7.98 9.49
CA GLY A 135 9.12 6.65 8.87
C GLY A 135 8.12 6.65 7.72
N GLU A 136 7.59 7.80 7.30
CA GLU A 136 6.64 7.86 6.19
C GLU A 136 7.36 7.55 4.85
N TYR A 137 7.03 6.44 4.19
CA TYR A 137 7.49 6.13 2.83
C TYR A 137 6.66 6.91 1.81
N ARG A 138 7.34 7.62 0.89
CA ARG A 138 6.70 8.47 -0.12
C ARG A 138 7.24 8.16 -1.50
N PRO A 139 6.46 7.52 -2.38
CA PRO A 139 6.83 7.35 -3.77
C PRO A 139 7.08 8.70 -4.44
N SER A 140 8.13 8.77 -5.25
CA SER A 140 8.46 9.93 -6.06
C SER A 140 7.67 9.87 -7.38
N PRO A 141 7.35 11.02 -7.99
CA PRO A 141 6.80 11.04 -9.34
C PRO A 141 7.71 10.31 -10.33
N GLU A 142 7.11 9.71 -11.36
CA GLU A 142 7.84 9.08 -12.46
C GLU A 142 8.85 10.06 -13.09
N GLY A 143 10.05 9.56 -13.40
CA GLY A 143 11.15 10.36 -13.96
C GLY A 143 11.90 11.24 -12.96
N SER A 144 11.63 11.12 -11.65
CA SER A 144 12.42 11.80 -10.62
C SER A 144 13.86 11.28 -10.61
N THR A 145 14.85 12.17 -10.45
CA THR A 145 16.28 11.83 -10.37
C THR A 145 16.93 12.40 -9.12
N MET A 146 17.96 11.72 -8.61
CA MET A 146 18.83 12.23 -7.55
C MET A 146 20.23 12.52 -8.09
N HIS A 147 20.86 13.57 -7.57
CA HIS A 147 22.20 14.01 -7.96
C HIS A 147 23.14 14.29 -6.77
N PRO A 148 23.44 13.30 -5.91
CA PRO A 148 24.28 13.54 -4.74
C PRO A 148 25.75 13.74 -5.15
N VAL A 149 26.43 14.68 -4.49
CA VAL A 149 27.83 15.02 -4.73
C VAL A 149 28.65 14.73 -3.49
N PHE A 150 29.74 13.98 -3.67
CA PHE A 150 30.67 13.60 -2.62
C PHE A 150 32.01 14.29 -2.83
N ARG A 151 32.59 14.87 -1.77
CA ARG A 151 33.97 15.40 -1.81
C ARG A 151 34.88 14.48 -1.03
N LEU A 152 35.95 14.01 -1.65
CA LEU A 152 36.91 13.10 -1.05
C LEU A 152 38.18 13.80 -0.60
N GLN A 153 38.79 13.24 0.43
CA GLN A 153 40.04 13.68 1.04
C GLN A 153 40.92 12.48 1.33
N ARG A 154 42.24 12.70 1.47
CA ARG A 154 43.16 11.64 1.88
C ARG A 154 43.33 11.64 3.40
N VAL A 155 43.14 10.48 4.00
CA VAL A 155 43.41 10.21 5.43
C VAL A 155 44.39 9.05 5.50
N ALA A 156 45.56 9.26 6.10
CA ALA A 156 46.64 8.27 6.17
C ALA A 156 46.99 7.63 4.80
N GLY A 157 46.97 8.43 3.73
CA GLY A 157 47.27 7.99 2.37
C GLY A 157 46.08 7.38 1.61
N GLU A 158 44.97 7.06 2.26
CA GLU A 158 43.79 6.43 1.66
C GLU A 158 42.66 7.45 1.43
N TRP A 159 41.82 7.21 0.41
CA TRP A 159 40.67 8.07 0.13
C TRP A 159 39.53 7.85 1.15
N ARG A 160 38.94 8.95 1.64
CA ARG A 160 37.77 8.99 2.51
C ARG A 160 36.82 10.11 2.08
N ILE A 161 35.53 9.96 2.37
CA ILE A 161 34.51 10.97 2.07
C ILE A 161 34.55 12.03 3.16
N GLY A 162 34.88 13.27 2.78
CA GLY A 162 34.96 14.43 3.69
C GLY A 162 33.72 15.34 3.64
N SER A 163 32.84 15.17 2.65
CA SER A 163 31.56 15.86 2.57
C SER A 163 30.58 15.05 1.71
N LEU A 164 29.31 14.99 2.15
CA LEU A 164 28.23 14.22 1.55
C LEU A 164 26.86 14.83 1.92
N PRO A 165 25.79 14.50 1.20
CA PRO A 165 24.42 14.75 1.67
C PRO A 165 24.13 14.03 2.99
N GLY A 166 23.32 14.63 3.86
CA GLY A 166 23.05 14.10 5.20
C GLY A 166 22.10 12.89 5.28
N ASN A 167 21.49 12.51 4.16
CA ASN A 167 20.49 11.43 4.09
C ASN A 167 21.15 10.07 3.84
N LEU A 168 20.49 9.00 4.27
CA LEU A 168 20.81 7.66 3.79
C LEU A 168 20.32 7.51 2.34
N MET A 169 21.03 6.73 1.54
CA MET A 169 20.63 6.39 0.17
C MET A 169 20.64 4.88 0.03
N LEU A 170 19.47 4.31 -0.22
CA LEU A 170 19.24 2.87 -0.24
C LEU A 170 18.55 2.46 -1.55
N THR A 171 18.85 1.27 -2.06
CA THR A 171 18.04 0.70 -3.14
C THR A 171 16.70 0.23 -2.59
N GLU A 172 15.70 0.02 -3.45
CA GLU A 172 14.41 -0.58 -3.05
C GLU A 172 14.59 -1.93 -2.34
N THR A 173 15.49 -2.77 -2.88
CA THR A 173 15.85 -4.07 -2.28
C THR A 173 16.45 -3.92 -0.88
N ASP A 174 17.30 -2.90 -0.68
CA ASP A 174 17.86 -2.61 0.64
C ASP A 174 16.77 -2.15 1.61
N VAL A 175 15.79 -1.34 1.16
CA VAL A 175 14.67 -0.90 1.99
C VAL A 175 13.84 -2.08 2.47
N VAL A 176 13.48 -3.02 1.58
CA VAL A 176 12.72 -4.23 1.94
C VAL A 176 13.46 -5.09 2.97
N THR A 177 14.79 -5.04 2.99
CA THR A 177 15.61 -5.82 3.93
C THR A 177 15.88 -5.07 5.24
N ALA A 178 16.11 -3.76 5.16
CA ALA A 178 16.56 -2.93 6.28
C ALA A 178 15.42 -2.25 7.04
N TYR A 179 14.19 -2.27 6.52
CA TYR A 179 13.04 -1.61 7.12
C TYR A 179 11.81 -2.53 7.18
N THR A 180 11.05 -2.39 8.25
CA THR A 180 9.80 -3.13 8.49
C THR A 180 8.63 -2.14 8.58
N PRO A 181 7.52 -2.38 7.85
CA PRO A 181 6.33 -1.53 7.93
C PRO A 181 5.51 -1.81 9.21
N PHE A 182 4.93 -0.74 9.78
CA PHE A 182 4.02 -0.76 10.92
C PHE A 182 2.84 0.18 10.66
N ASP A 183 1.65 -0.21 11.11
CA ASP A 183 0.47 0.66 11.04
C ASP A 183 0.19 1.32 12.39
N LEU A 184 0.30 2.65 12.42
CA LEU A 184 -0.20 3.45 13.52
C LEU A 184 -1.69 3.73 13.30
N PHE A 185 -2.53 3.53 14.30
CA PHE A 185 -3.95 3.85 14.18
C PHE A 185 -4.26 5.19 14.86
N PHE A 186 -5.10 6.00 14.21
CA PHE A 186 -5.60 7.29 14.72
C PHE A 186 -7.11 7.38 14.49
N PHE A 187 -7.82 8.20 15.27
CA PHE A 187 -9.26 8.37 15.06
C PHE A 187 -9.54 9.33 13.89
N GLY A 188 -10.52 9.01 13.05
CA GLY A 188 -11.03 9.96 12.06
C GLY A 188 -11.68 11.17 12.75
N LYS A 189 -11.39 12.40 12.29
CA LYS A 189 -11.96 13.63 12.89
C LYS A 189 -13.49 13.70 12.78
N SER A 190 -14.04 13.09 11.74
CA SER A 190 -15.47 13.20 11.41
C SER A 190 -16.33 12.04 11.87
N ALA A 191 -15.73 10.97 12.41
CA ALA A 191 -16.48 9.86 12.98
C ALA A 191 -15.58 8.89 13.75
N ASP A 192 -16.20 8.10 14.63
CA ASP A 192 -15.53 7.20 15.57
C ASP A 192 -15.01 5.94 14.88
N VAL A 193 -13.95 6.09 14.08
CA VAL A 193 -13.27 5.02 13.35
C VAL A 193 -11.77 5.17 13.47
N LEU A 194 -11.06 4.06 13.54
CA LEU A 194 -9.61 4.01 13.48
C LEU A 194 -9.14 3.94 12.03
N VAL A 195 -8.23 4.84 11.69
CA VAL A 195 -7.61 5.02 10.38
C VAL A 195 -6.13 4.63 10.51
N PRO A 196 -5.64 3.72 9.67
CA PRO A 196 -4.23 3.35 9.65
C PRO A 196 -3.38 4.43 8.99
N ASP A 197 -2.17 4.58 9.51
CA ASP A 197 -1.12 5.46 9.04
C ASP A 197 0.20 4.67 9.07
N SER A 198 0.65 4.25 7.90
CA SER A 198 1.76 3.33 7.76
C SER A 198 3.10 4.07 7.86
N ILE A 199 4.00 3.52 8.66
CA ILE A 199 5.38 3.96 8.81
C ILE A 199 6.32 2.78 8.61
N VAL A 200 7.58 3.06 8.30
CA VAL A 200 8.64 2.05 8.32
C VAL A 200 9.63 2.36 9.43
N LEU A 201 10.06 1.31 10.15
CA LEU A 201 11.09 1.37 11.17
C LEU A 201 12.29 0.53 10.76
N SER A 202 13.48 0.94 11.19
CA SER A 202 14.71 0.19 10.93
C SER A 202 14.65 -1.22 11.54
N ALA A 203 15.07 -2.22 10.79
CA ALA A 203 15.15 -3.62 11.22
C ALA A 203 16.45 -3.95 11.98
N ALA A 204 17.28 -2.93 12.30
CA ALA A 204 18.58 -3.10 12.96
C ALA A 204 18.47 -3.68 14.38
N ASP A 205 17.41 -3.30 15.10
CA ASP A 205 17.17 -3.66 16.50
C ASP A 205 15.67 -3.92 16.69
N GLN A 206 15.26 -5.17 16.46
CA GLN A 206 13.84 -5.55 16.56
C GLN A 206 13.33 -5.48 18.00
N ASP A 207 14.22 -5.64 18.98
CA ASP A 207 13.88 -5.52 20.40
C ASP A 207 13.46 -4.08 20.77
N SER A 208 13.87 -3.08 19.98
CA SER A 208 13.45 -1.68 20.17
C SER A 208 12.09 -1.36 19.55
N TRP A 209 11.55 -2.20 18.66
CA TRP A 209 10.32 -1.91 17.90
C TRP A 209 9.12 -1.53 18.78
N PRO A 210 8.78 -2.25 19.88
CA PRO A 210 7.67 -1.85 20.72
C PRO A 210 7.82 -0.42 21.26
N THR A 211 9.03 -0.05 21.66
CA THR A 211 9.32 1.30 22.14
C THR A 211 9.20 2.33 21.02
N ASP A 212 9.72 2.03 19.84
CA ASP A 212 9.75 2.96 18.70
C ASP A 212 8.36 3.14 18.07
N VAL A 213 7.53 2.09 18.01
CA VAL A 213 6.11 2.18 17.61
C VAL A 213 5.33 3.07 18.58
N VAL A 214 5.48 2.90 19.90
CA VAL A 214 4.81 3.77 20.87
C VAL A 214 5.29 5.22 20.74
N ARG A 215 6.60 5.45 20.58
CA ARG A 215 7.14 6.80 20.35
C ARG A 215 6.59 7.44 19.09
N ALA A 216 6.48 6.69 17.99
CA ALA A 216 5.91 7.17 16.75
C ALA A 216 4.42 7.52 16.92
N LEU A 217 3.66 6.68 17.63
CA LEU A 217 2.26 6.96 17.97
C LEU A 217 2.09 8.23 18.83
N LEU A 218 3.00 8.46 19.80
CA LEU A 218 3.03 9.68 20.61
C LEU A 218 3.44 10.93 19.80
N ALA A 219 4.27 10.78 18.77
CA ALA A 219 4.65 11.86 17.86
C ALA A 219 3.49 12.30 16.93
N GLY A 220 2.43 11.50 16.86
CA GLY A 220 1.23 11.77 16.08
C GLY A 220 1.36 11.33 14.61
N PRO A 221 0.31 11.56 13.80
CA PRO A 221 0.24 11.06 12.44
C PRO A 221 1.32 11.66 11.53
N THR A 222 1.60 10.93 10.46
CA THR A 222 2.34 11.38 9.30
C THR A 222 1.51 12.35 8.47
N THR A 223 2.16 13.02 7.53
CA THR A 223 1.47 13.97 6.64
C THR A 223 0.56 13.27 5.61
N ALA A 224 0.54 11.93 5.58
CA ALA A 224 -0.34 11.17 4.70
C ALA A 224 -1.81 11.23 5.15
N VAL A 225 -2.05 11.41 6.45
CA VAL A 225 -3.42 11.41 7.02
C VAL A 225 -3.70 12.51 8.05
N GLU A 226 -2.71 13.29 8.49
CA GLU A 226 -2.82 14.26 9.61
C GLU A 226 -4.01 15.25 9.51
N HIS A 227 -4.44 15.58 8.29
CA HIS A 227 -5.56 16.50 8.10
C HIS A 227 -6.94 15.85 8.34
N GLY A 228 -7.05 14.53 8.18
CA GLY A 228 -8.29 13.77 8.35
C GLY A 228 -8.41 13.00 9.67
N VAL A 229 -7.31 12.89 10.43
CA VAL A 229 -7.26 12.13 11.70
C VAL A 229 -6.87 12.98 12.91
N GLU A 230 -7.24 12.51 14.09
CA GLU A 230 -6.85 13.02 15.39
C GLU A 230 -6.32 11.89 16.29
N THR A 231 -5.49 12.25 17.25
CA THR A 231 -5.01 11.31 18.26
C THR A 231 -5.87 11.40 19.52
N ALA A 232 -6.27 10.25 20.05
CA ALA A 232 -6.88 10.12 21.36
C ALA A 232 -5.85 10.19 22.51
N ILE A 233 -4.54 10.19 22.19
CA ILE A 233 -3.47 10.36 23.18
C ILE A 233 -3.25 11.87 23.42
N PRO A 234 -3.42 12.37 24.65
CA PRO A 234 -3.26 13.78 24.95
C PRO A 234 -1.83 14.29 24.72
N LYS A 235 -1.71 15.52 24.20
CA LYS A 235 -0.42 16.21 24.12
C LYS A 235 0.22 16.31 25.52
N GLY A 236 1.51 16.00 25.62
CA GLY A 236 2.23 15.95 26.91
C GLY A 236 2.15 14.59 27.61
N THR A 237 1.57 13.58 26.97
CA THR A 237 1.78 12.17 27.36
C THR A 237 3.23 11.79 27.13
N VAL A 238 3.82 11.07 28.08
CA VAL A 238 5.18 10.55 27.99
C VAL A 238 5.21 9.06 28.24
N LEU A 239 6.16 8.37 27.61
CA LEU A 239 6.47 6.98 27.89
C LEU A 239 7.40 6.92 29.12
N GLU A 240 6.93 6.38 30.23
CA GLU A 240 7.68 6.35 31.50
C GLU A 240 8.70 5.22 31.54
N ARG A 241 8.37 4.08 30.92
CA ARG A 241 9.21 2.88 30.85
C ARG A 241 9.12 2.28 29.45
N ALA A 242 10.16 1.56 29.04
CA ALA A 242 10.10 0.78 27.81
C ALA A 242 8.94 -0.22 27.89
N PRO A 243 8.16 -0.43 26.80
CA PRO A 243 7.13 -1.45 26.78
C PRO A 243 7.72 -2.84 27.01
N VAL A 244 6.96 -3.69 27.69
CA VAL A 244 7.40 -5.06 28.05
C VAL A 244 6.39 -6.05 27.50
N LEU A 245 6.84 -6.98 26.68
CA LEU A 245 6.06 -8.12 26.21
C LEU A 245 6.29 -9.31 27.14
N ASP A 246 5.23 -9.85 27.74
CA ASP A 246 5.31 -11.07 28.54
C ASP A 246 5.13 -12.36 27.70
N GLU A 247 5.40 -13.51 28.31
CA GLU A 247 5.28 -14.83 27.66
C GLU A 247 3.84 -15.18 27.25
N ASN A 248 2.83 -14.50 27.81
CA ASN A 248 1.41 -14.67 27.49
C ASN A 248 0.94 -13.73 26.36
N GLY A 249 1.88 -13.01 25.72
CA GLY A 249 1.61 -12.06 24.65
C GLY A 249 0.97 -10.74 25.11
N THR A 250 1.09 -10.39 26.39
CA THR A 250 0.63 -9.09 26.90
C THR A 250 1.72 -8.04 26.77
N MET A 251 1.45 -7.01 25.98
CA MET A 251 2.28 -5.83 25.87
C MET A 251 1.89 -4.81 26.94
N THR A 252 2.76 -4.60 27.93
CA THR A 252 2.56 -3.62 29.01
C THR A 252 3.20 -2.28 28.62
N ILE A 253 2.41 -1.21 28.63
CA ILE A 253 2.83 0.14 28.26
C ILE A 253 2.57 1.08 29.44
N SER A 254 3.63 1.68 29.99
CA SER A 254 3.55 2.64 31.09
C SER A 254 3.59 4.08 30.59
N LEU A 255 2.46 4.77 30.68
CA LEU A 255 2.30 6.15 30.25
C LEU A 255 2.17 7.11 31.43
N GLY A 256 2.74 8.30 31.29
CA GLY A 256 2.69 9.37 32.28
C GLY A 256 2.16 10.67 31.69
N GLY A 257 2.30 11.75 32.46
CA GLY A 257 1.88 13.08 32.05
C GLY A 257 0.38 13.19 31.85
N ALA A 258 -0.04 13.74 30.70
CA ALA A 258 -1.45 14.01 30.42
C ALA A 258 -2.32 12.74 30.25
N ALA A 259 -1.73 11.57 30.00
CA ALA A 259 -2.46 10.31 29.97
C ALA A 259 -3.07 9.95 31.33
N SER A 260 -2.39 10.31 32.43
CA SER A 260 -2.81 9.99 33.80
C SER A 260 -4.06 10.75 34.26
N THR A 261 -4.45 11.81 33.53
CA THR A 261 -5.65 12.60 33.85
C THR A 261 -6.90 12.12 33.10
N LEU A 262 -6.77 11.20 32.13
CA LEU A 262 -7.91 10.72 31.37
C LEU A 262 -8.77 9.73 32.16
N SER A 263 -10.08 9.86 32.01
CA SER A 263 -11.07 8.92 32.53
C SER A 263 -12.21 8.72 31.51
N GLY A 264 -13.12 7.77 31.77
CA GLY A 264 -14.31 7.57 30.95
C GLY A 264 -14.05 7.33 29.47
N SER A 265 -14.81 8.02 28.60
CA SER A 265 -14.74 7.84 27.14
C SER A 265 -13.37 8.21 26.53
N PRO A 266 -12.76 9.38 26.85
CA PRO A 266 -11.42 9.71 26.38
C PRO A 266 -10.37 8.63 26.70
N ARG A 267 -10.41 8.05 27.90
CA ARG A 267 -9.50 6.96 28.29
C ARG A 267 -9.72 5.71 27.44
N ARG A 268 -10.98 5.34 27.19
CA ARG A 268 -11.30 4.18 26.33
C ARG A 268 -10.82 4.38 24.89
N ARG A 269 -11.00 5.56 24.31
CA ARG A 269 -10.48 5.89 22.97
C ARG A 269 -8.96 5.80 22.94
N MET A 270 -8.26 6.38 23.93
CA MET A 270 -6.81 6.27 24.03
C MET A 270 -6.34 4.81 24.05
N ILE A 271 -6.95 3.97 24.90
CA ILE A 271 -6.62 2.54 24.99
C ILE A 271 -6.93 1.81 23.69
N ALA A 272 -8.06 2.08 23.04
CA ALA A 272 -8.42 1.47 21.76
C ALA A 272 -7.41 1.82 20.65
N GLN A 273 -6.97 3.07 20.59
CA GLN A 273 -5.96 3.51 19.62
C GLN A 273 -4.61 2.81 19.83
N ILE A 274 -4.15 2.72 21.08
CA ILE A 274 -2.92 2.02 21.44
C ILE A 274 -3.06 0.52 21.15
N ALA A 275 -4.19 -0.09 21.53
CA ALA A 275 -4.46 -1.51 21.28
C ALA A 275 -4.45 -1.83 19.78
N ALA A 276 -5.17 -1.05 18.96
CA ALA A 276 -5.20 -1.26 17.51
C ALA A 276 -3.83 -1.17 16.85
N THR A 277 -2.96 -0.29 17.36
CA THR A 277 -1.58 -0.13 16.89
C THR A 277 -0.70 -1.29 17.34
N MET A 278 -0.67 -1.57 18.65
CA MET A 278 0.28 -2.52 19.23
C MET A 278 -0.05 -3.97 18.93
N MET A 279 -1.31 -4.28 18.61
CA MET A 279 -1.72 -5.62 18.14
C MET A 279 -1.21 -5.94 16.74
N ARG A 280 -0.59 -4.97 16.04
CA ARG A 280 0.14 -5.21 14.79
C ARG A 280 1.62 -5.50 15.00
N VAL A 281 2.10 -5.44 16.23
CA VAL A 281 3.46 -5.86 16.59
C VAL A 281 3.44 -7.35 16.85
N ASP A 282 4.40 -8.07 16.24
CA ASP A 282 4.49 -9.52 16.36
C ASP A 282 4.55 -9.99 17.81
N GLY A 283 3.84 -11.08 18.12
CA GLY A 283 3.74 -11.66 19.46
C GLY A 283 2.75 -10.96 20.41
N VAL A 284 2.21 -9.79 20.06
CA VAL A 284 1.23 -9.08 20.89
C VAL A 284 -0.18 -9.63 20.66
N SER A 285 -0.84 -10.04 21.75
CA SER A 285 -2.23 -10.51 21.76
C SER A 285 -3.14 -9.76 22.73
N ARG A 286 -2.54 -9.05 23.69
CA ARG A 286 -3.20 -8.17 24.67
C ARG A 286 -2.33 -6.95 24.92
N VAL A 287 -2.93 -5.84 25.31
CA VAL A 287 -2.24 -4.61 25.65
C VAL A 287 -2.70 -4.12 27.02
N SER A 288 -1.79 -3.99 27.98
CA SER A 288 -2.08 -3.38 29.28
C SER A 288 -1.53 -1.97 29.31
N VAL A 289 -2.42 -0.97 29.47
CA VAL A 289 -2.01 0.45 29.51
C VAL A 289 -2.03 0.95 30.95
N GLN A 290 -0.86 1.04 31.55
CA GLN A 290 -0.65 1.63 32.88
C GLN A 290 -0.53 3.15 32.76
N THR A 291 -1.12 3.89 33.70
CA THR A 291 -1.07 5.36 33.72
C THR A 291 -0.65 5.88 35.09
N GLY A 292 0.46 6.61 35.17
CA GLY A 292 1.02 7.13 36.42
C GLY A 292 1.51 6.02 37.36
N THR A 293 1.23 6.13 38.66
CA THR A 293 1.70 5.16 39.67
C THR A 293 0.90 3.85 39.71
N ALA A 294 -0.16 3.72 38.93
CA ALA A 294 -0.96 2.51 38.88
C ALA A 294 -0.20 1.38 38.15
N LEU A 295 0.21 0.36 38.90
CA LEU A 295 0.90 -0.81 38.36
C LEU A 295 -0.07 -1.78 37.67
N ASP A 296 -1.38 -1.66 37.89
CA ASP A 296 -2.41 -2.42 37.18
C ASP A 296 -3.20 -1.48 36.24
N GLY A 297 -2.84 -1.53 34.96
CA GLY A 297 -3.58 -0.86 33.89
C GLY A 297 -4.73 -1.74 33.39
N PRO A 298 -5.81 -1.16 32.82
CA PRO A 298 -6.78 -1.95 32.08
C PRO A 298 -6.07 -2.72 30.95
N THR A 299 -6.33 -4.01 30.91
CA THR A 299 -5.94 -4.87 29.81
C THR A 299 -7.00 -4.78 28.72
N ALA A 300 -6.56 -4.50 27.50
CA ALA A 300 -7.35 -4.44 26.29
C ALA A 300 -6.90 -5.53 25.33
N ASP A 301 -7.87 -6.16 24.68
CA ASP A 301 -7.65 -7.09 23.59
C ASP A 301 -8.21 -6.52 22.27
N ALA A 302 -8.48 -7.39 21.30
CA ALA A 302 -9.10 -6.99 20.04
C ALA A 302 -10.47 -6.31 20.22
N ASP A 303 -11.25 -6.71 21.23
CA ASP A 303 -12.60 -6.19 21.44
C ASP A 303 -12.59 -4.72 21.89
N ALA A 304 -11.45 -4.24 22.40
CA ALA A 304 -11.29 -2.82 22.77
C ALA A 304 -11.30 -1.88 21.56
N TYR A 305 -10.88 -2.34 20.37
CA TYR A 305 -10.81 -1.49 19.17
C TYR A 305 -11.76 -1.90 18.04
N ARG A 306 -12.26 -3.15 18.03
CA ARG A 306 -13.24 -3.66 17.07
C ARG A 306 -14.44 -2.74 16.78
N PRO A 307 -15.07 -2.08 17.78
CA PRO A 307 -16.18 -1.16 17.51
C PRO A 307 -15.79 0.01 16.59
N TYR A 308 -14.52 0.39 16.59
CA TYR A 308 -13.97 1.50 15.80
C TYR A 308 -13.30 1.03 14.50
N GLU A 309 -13.32 -0.26 14.16
CA GLU A 309 -12.82 -0.69 12.84
C GLU A 309 -13.71 -0.16 11.72
N ALA A 310 -13.11 0.18 10.58
CA ALA A 310 -13.88 0.68 9.43
C ALA A 310 -14.90 -0.32 8.89
N SER A 311 -14.65 -1.62 9.05
CA SER A 311 -15.56 -2.71 8.69
C SER A 311 -16.72 -2.92 9.68
N SER A 312 -16.70 -2.29 10.87
CA SER A 312 -17.68 -2.57 11.93
C SER A 312 -19.13 -2.20 11.55
N VAL A 313 -19.30 -1.32 10.56
CA VAL A 313 -20.60 -0.86 10.06
C VAL A 313 -21.22 -1.77 9.00
N VAL A 314 -20.50 -2.81 8.57
CA VAL A 314 -20.91 -3.64 7.43
C VAL A 314 -21.25 -5.05 7.91
N ALA A 315 -22.50 -5.47 7.69
CA ALA A 315 -22.98 -6.82 7.97
C ALA A 315 -23.45 -7.50 6.68
N ASN A 316 -23.13 -8.78 6.51
CA ASN A 316 -23.57 -9.61 5.36
C ASN A 316 -23.23 -9.00 3.99
N LEU A 317 -21.95 -8.69 3.78
CA LEU A 317 -21.42 -8.22 2.50
C LEU A 317 -21.79 -9.16 1.35
N ARG A 318 -22.31 -8.60 0.27
CA ARG A 318 -22.55 -9.30 -1.00
C ARG A 318 -21.90 -8.53 -2.13
N GLY A 319 -21.51 -9.26 -3.16
CA GLY A 319 -21.07 -8.66 -4.41
C GLY A 319 -22.25 -8.24 -5.26
N TYR A 320 -22.00 -7.36 -6.22
CA TYR A 320 -22.96 -6.95 -7.22
C TYR A 320 -22.27 -6.78 -8.57
N PHE A 321 -23.04 -6.89 -9.65
CA PHE A 321 -22.56 -6.67 -11.01
C PHE A 321 -23.73 -6.37 -11.94
N VAL A 322 -23.45 -5.92 -13.16
CA VAL A 322 -24.45 -5.60 -14.17
C VAL A 322 -24.63 -6.76 -15.16
N ARG A 323 -25.87 -7.18 -15.37
CA ARG A 323 -26.27 -8.16 -16.40
C ARG A 323 -27.47 -7.63 -17.16
N ASP A 324 -27.38 -7.58 -18.49
CA ASP A 324 -28.46 -7.09 -19.37
C ASP A 324 -29.02 -5.72 -18.95
N GLY A 325 -28.13 -4.80 -18.54
CA GLY A 325 -28.50 -3.45 -18.07
C GLY A 325 -29.19 -3.41 -16.71
N ARG A 326 -29.17 -4.49 -15.93
CA ARG A 326 -29.77 -4.60 -14.59
C ARG A 326 -28.71 -4.92 -13.54
N LEU A 327 -28.88 -4.36 -12.35
CA LEU A 327 -28.04 -4.69 -11.20
C LEU A 327 -28.46 -6.04 -10.60
N MET A 328 -27.50 -6.93 -10.44
CA MET A 328 -27.64 -8.25 -9.84
C MET A 328 -26.83 -8.31 -8.55
N SER A 329 -27.26 -9.14 -7.59
CA SER A 329 -26.46 -9.46 -6.41
C SER A 329 -25.85 -10.85 -6.56
N ILE A 330 -24.67 -11.06 -6.00
CA ILE A 330 -23.99 -12.36 -5.95
C ILE A 330 -23.52 -12.65 -4.52
N ASP A 331 -23.79 -13.86 -4.05
CA ASP A 331 -23.07 -14.44 -2.92
C ASP A 331 -21.73 -14.95 -3.42
N THR A 332 -20.63 -14.35 -2.96
CA THR A 332 -19.29 -14.72 -3.45
C THR A 332 -18.71 -15.95 -2.76
N ALA A 333 -19.38 -16.53 -1.77
CA ALA A 333 -19.07 -17.84 -1.22
C ALA A 333 -19.75 -18.95 -2.02
N THR A 334 -21.03 -18.80 -2.41
CA THR A 334 -21.76 -19.84 -3.16
C THR A 334 -21.77 -19.62 -4.69
N ALA A 335 -21.41 -18.43 -5.17
CA ALA A 335 -21.63 -17.95 -6.54
C ALA A 335 -23.12 -17.86 -6.95
N GLU A 336 -24.05 -17.88 -6.00
CA GLU A 336 -25.47 -17.72 -6.28
C GLU A 336 -25.80 -16.27 -6.66
N VAL A 337 -26.48 -16.11 -7.80
CA VAL A 337 -26.89 -14.81 -8.34
C VAL A 337 -28.36 -14.56 -8.09
N GLU A 338 -28.68 -13.41 -7.48
CA GLU A 338 -30.04 -12.98 -7.15
C GLU A 338 -30.46 -11.74 -7.93
N LYS A 339 -31.73 -11.69 -8.34
CA LYS A 339 -32.36 -10.48 -8.88
C LYS A 339 -32.70 -9.53 -7.74
N LEU A 340 -32.51 -8.23 -7.97
CA LEU A 340 -32.86 -7.17 -7.02
C LEU A 340 -34.23 -6.57 -7.33
N GLY A 341 -35.03 -6.32 -6.28
CA GLY A 341 -36.38 -5.75 -6.40
C GLY A 341 -36.44 -4.23 -6.56
N GLY A 342 -35.31 -3.53 -6.43
CA GLY A 342 -35.20 -2.08 -6.62
C GLY A 342 -35.26 -1.62 -8.08
N PRO A 343 -35.40 -0.32 -8.35
CA PRO A 343 -35.47 0.23 -9.71
C PRO A 343 -34.26 -0.14 -10.59
N LEU A 344 -33.05 -0.21 -10.02
CA LEU A 344 -31.83 -0.59 -10.76
C LEU A 344 -31.76 -2.10 -11.05
N GLY A 345 -32.41 -2.93 -10.22
CA GLY A 345 -32.46 -4.38 -10.43
C GLY A 345 -33.60 -4.85 -11.33
N THR A 346 -34.72 -4.13 -11.32
CA THR A 346 -35.89 -4.43 -12.15
C THR A 346 -35.73 -3.95 -13.60
N GLY A 347 -34.79 -3.03 -13.85
CA GLY A 347 -34.55 -2.42 -15.16
C GLY A 347 -35.42 -1.19 -15.43
N ALA A 348 -35.86 -0.49 -14.38
CA ALA A 348 -36.53 0.81 -14.51
C ALA A 348 -35.59 1.90 -15.06
N VAL A 349 -34.27 1.71 -14.88
CA VAL A 349 -33.19 2.46 -15.54
C VAL A 349 -32.18 1.44 -16.04
N THR A 350 -31.57 1.70 -17.19
CA THR A 350 -30.41 0.93 -17.67
C THR A 350 -29.20 1.26 -16.80
N VAL A 351 -28.69 0.26 -16.10
CA VAL A 351 -27.50 0.37 -15.24
C VAL A 351 -26.24 0.29 -16.09
N GLY A 352 -25.35 1.28 -15.95
CA GLY A 352 -24.01 1.28 -16.55
C GLY A 352 -22.95 0.91 -15.53
N ARG A 353 -22.51 1.89 -14.72
CA ARG A 353 -21.55 1.70 -13.62
C ARG A 353 -22.27 1.84 -12.28
N PRO A 354 -22.53 0.75 -11.55
CA PRO A 354 -23.26 0.81 -10.29
C PRO A 354 -22.34 1.21 -9.12
N ALA A 355 -22.94 1.68 -8.03
CA ALA A 355 -22.34 1.80 -6.71
C ALA A 355 -23.39 1.51 -5.64
N VAL A 356 -23.06 0.75 -4.60
CA VAL A 356 -24.00 0.33 -3.55
C VAL A 356 -23.58 0.98 -2.23
N SER A 357 -24.54 1.53 -1.47
CA SER A 357 -24.23 2.12 -0.16
C SER A 357 -23.77 1.05 0.83
N LEU A 358 -22.90 1.41 1.78
CA LEU A 358 -22.31 0.49 2.76
C LEU A 358 -23.37 -0.29 3.58
N ASP A 359 -24.51 0.34 3.87
CA ASP A 359 -25.66 -0.29 4.55
C ASP A 359 -26.55 -1.17 3.64
N ALA A 360 -26.18 -1.29 2.36
CA ALA A 360 -26.90 -2.00 1.30
C ALA A 360 -28.38 -1.59 1.15
N ARG A 361 -28.74 -0.34 1.50
CA ARG A 361 -30.12 0.17 1.35
C ARG A 361 -30.35 0.89 0.02
N SER A 362 -29.32 1.51 -0.53
CA SER A 362 -29.40 2.33 -1.73
C SER A 362 -28.40 1.88 -2.80
N ALA A 363 -28.76 2.10 -4.05
CA ALA A 363 -27.87 1.92 -5.19
C ALA A 363 -27.89 3.16 -6.07
N ALA A 364 -26.71 3.53 -6.55
CA ALA A 364 -26.50 4.53 -7.57
C ALA A 364 -26.08 3.85 -8.87
N SER A 365 -26.33 4.49 -10.00
CA SER A 365 -25.73 4.11 -11.28
C SER A 365 -25.45 5.33 -12.13
N VAL A 366 -24.24 5.35 -12.68
CA VAL A 366 -23.91 6.17 -13.83
C VAL A 366 -24.30 5.43 -15.10
N SER A 367 -25.01 6.10 -16.01
CA SER A 367 -25.45 5.55 -17.29
C SER A 367 -24.27 5.12 -18.18
N THR A 368 -24.54 4.24 -19.14
CA THR A 368 -23.53 3.72 -20.09
C THR A 368 -22.88 4.80 -20.96
N ASP A 369 -23.56 5.93 -21.19
CA ASP A 369 -23.03 7.11 -21.87
C ASP A 369 -22.27 8.08 -20.94
N HIS A 370 -22.13 7.72 -19.66
CA HIS A 370 -21.47 8.51 -18.62
C HIS A 370 -22.09 9.88 -18.33
N ARG A 371 -23.38 10.11 -18.63
CA ARG A 371 -23.98 11.45 -18.47
C ARG A 371 -24.98 11.57 -17.33
N MET A 372 -25.62 10.48 -16.92
CA MET A 372 -26.71 10.51 -15.95
C MET A 372 -26.35 9.72 -14.71
N LEU A 373 -26.46 10.36 -13.53
CA LEU A 373 -26.36 9.72 -12.23
C LEU A 373 -27.76 9.53 -11.65
N SER A 374 -28.18 8.27 -11.48
CA SER A 374 -29.48 7.92 -10.88
C SER A 374 -29.30 7.16 -9.57
N VAL A 375 -30.17 7.40 -8.59
CA VAL A 375 -30.16 6.72 -7.28
C VAL A 375 -31.54 6.15 -6.96
N GLY A 376 -31.59 4.99 -6.31
CA GLY A 376 -32.83 4.40 -5.82
C GLY A 376 -32.60 3.36 -4.72
N PRO A 377 -33.67 2.88 -4.07
CA PRO A 377 -33.57 1.80 -3.11
C PRO A 377 -33.01 0.53 -3.76
N LEU A 378 -32.17 -0.22 -3.05
CA LEU A 378 -31.52 -1.42 -3.62
C LEU A 378 -32.52 -2.58 -3.83
N ARG A 379 -33.36 -2.86 -2.83
CA ARG A 379 -34.20 -4.08 -2.79
C ARG A 379 -35.71 -3.82 -2.86
N THR A 380 -36.18 -2.64 -2.46
CA THR A 380 -37.61 -2.33 -2.42
C THR A 380 -38.07 -1.63 -3.69
N LYS A 381 -39.34 -1.85 -4.05
CA LYS A 381 -39.96 -1.12 -5.17
C LYS A 381 -39.91 0.38 -4.90
N GLY A 382 -39.65 1.15 -5.93
CA GLY A 382 -39.57 2.60 -5.87
C GLY A 382 -39.28 3.19 -7.24
N ARG A 383 -39.26 4.52 -7.33
CA ARG A 383 -38.83 5.21 -8.54
C ARG A 383 -37.35 5.60 -8.43
N PRO A 384 -36.56 5.42 -9.51
CA PRO A 384 -35.22 5.98 -9.55
C PRO A 384 -35.32 7.51 -9.55
N THR A 385 -34.39 8.16 -8.87
CA THR A 385 -34.22 9.63 -8.91
C THR A 385 -33.01 9.95 -9.77
N LEU A 386 -33.19 10.74 -10.82
CA LEU A 386 -32.07 11.36 -11.53
C LEU A 386 -31.49 12.47 -10.64
N LEU A 387 -30.31 12.26 -10.10
CA LEU A 387 -29.64 13.23 -9.23
C LEU A 387 -28.86 14.27 -10.00
N TYR A 388 -28.22 13.86 -11.10
CA TYR A 388 -27.30 14.72 -11.81
C TYR A 388 -27.18 14.33 -13.28
N GLN A 389 -27.09 15.35 -14.13
CA GLN A 389 -26.73 15.22 -15.52
C GLN A 389 -25.44 16.01 -15.75
N GLY A 390 -24.36 15.29 -16.07
CA GLY A 390 -23.01 15.83 -16.23
C GLY A 390 -22.50 15.77 -17.66
N THR A 391 -21.20 16.05 -17.82
CA THR A 391 -20.51 15.97 -19.12
C THR A 391 -19.96 14.56 -19.35
N ARG A 392 -19.17 14.05 -18.40
CA ARG A 392 -18.60 12.70 -18.44
C ARG A 392 -18.23 12.25 -17.03
N LEU A 393 -19.11 11.45 -16.46
CA LEU A 393 -19.07 10.98 -15.08
C LEU A 393 -18.15 9.77 -14.90
N SER A 394 -17.34 9.80 -13.85
CA SER A 394 -16.65 8.62 -13.31
C SER A 394 -17.67 7.62 -12.73
N ALA A 395 -17.21 6.42 -12.33
CA ALA A 395 -18.00 5.61 -11.41
C ALA A 395 -18.18 6.39 -10.09
N ALA A 396 -19.32 6.17 -9.44
CA ALA A 396 -19.59 6.76 -8.13
C ALA A 396 -19.02 5.87 -7.00
N SER A 397 -18.92 6.42 -5.79
CA SER A 397 -18.50 5.71 -4.57
C SER A 397 -19.26 6.28 -3.37
N TRP A 398 -19.72 5.41 -2.47
CA TRP A 398 -20.42 5.79 -1.25
C TRP A 398 -19.43 5.80 -0.09
N ASP A 399 -19.36 6.90 0.65
CA ASP A 399 -18.60 6.90 1.89
C ASP A 399 -19.43 6.37 3.08
N ARG A 400 -18.77 6.18 4.21
CA ARG A 400 -19.38 5.70 5.45
C ARG A 400 -20.41 6.66 6.07
N ASN A 401 -20.42 7.92 5.65
CA ASN A 401 -21.41 8.89 6.07
C ASN A 401 -22.70 8.78 5.25
N GLY A 402 -22.73 7.93 4.23
CA GLY A 402 -23.83 7.82 3.29
C GLY A 402 -23.75 8.89 2.19
N ASP A 403 -22.63 9.60 2.05
CA ASP A 403 -22.48 10.58 0.98
C ASP A 403 -21.99 9.91 -0.30
N LEU A 404 -22.52 10.35 -1.44
CA LEU A 404 -22.19 9.80 -2.75
C LEU A 404 -21.22 10.72 -3.49
N TRP A 405 -20.04 10.17 -3.82
CA TRP A 405 -18.96 10.83 -4.53
C TRP A 405 -18.98 10.47 -6.01
N VAL A 406 -18.78 11.44 -6.89
CA VAL A 406 -18.61 11.25 -8.33
C VAL A 406 -17.74 12.36 -8.90
N VAL A 407 -17.00 12.09 -9.98
CA VAL A 407 -16.27 13.13 -10.72
C VAL A 407 -16.96 13.41 -12.05
N ASP A 408 -17.21 14.69 -12.35
CA ASP A 408 -17.63 15.14 -13.67
C ASP A 408 -16.45 15.75 -14.43
N ASN A 409 -16.01 15.09 -15.50
CA ASN A 409 -14.93 15.56 -16.35
C ASN A 409 -15.47 16.56 -17.37
N THR A 410 -15.29 17.85 -17.08
CA THR A 410 -15.79 18.95 -17.91
C THR A 410 -14.72 19.47 -18.87
N SER A 411 -15.12 20.34 -19.80
CA SER A 411 -14.18 21.08 -20.66
C SER A 411 -13.28 22.07 -19.91
N ARG A 412 -13.48 22.25 -18.59
CA ARG A 412 -12.62 23.04 -17.69
C ARG A 412 -11.87 22.16 -16.69
N GLY A 413 -11.77 20.85 -16.95
CA GLY A 413 -11.15 19.87 -16.07
C GLY A 413 -12.15 19.15 -15.15
N PRO A 414 -11.64 18.23 -14.31
CA PRO A 414 -12.45 17.40 -13.41
C PRO A 414 -13.07 18.21 -12.27
N ARG A 415 -14.33 17.91 -11.93
CA ARG A 415 -15.05 18.44 -10.78
C ARG A 415 -15.46 17.29 -9.87
N VAL A 416 -14.93 17.24 -8.65
CA VAL A 416 -15.33 16.25 -7.65
C VAL A 416 -16.61 16.74 -6.97
N LEU A 417 -17.67 15.94 -7.06
CA LEU A 417 -19.01 16.26 -6.57
C LEU A 417 -19.38 15.32 -5.43
N LEU A 418 -20.01 15.88 -4.40
CA LEU A 418 -20.49 15.19 -3.22
C LEU A 418 -21.99 15.41 -3.03
N PHE A 419 -22.77 14.33 -2.99
CA PHE A 419 -24.21 14.36 -2.71
C PHE A 419 -24.46 13.82 -1.32
N THR A 420 -24.85 14.69 -0.39
CA THR A 420 -25.16 14.30 0.99
C THR A 420 -26.32 13.30 1.03
N ASP A 421 -26.15 12.19 1.74
CA ASP A 421 -27.10 11.07 1.78
C ASP A 421 -27.49 10.52 0.39
N GLY A 422 -26.66 10.76 -0.63
CA GLY A 422 -26.94 10.49 -2.03
C GLY A 422 -28.21 11.17 -2.54
N LYS A 423 -28.44 12.42 -2.14
CA LYS A 423 -29.64 13.20 -2.48
C LYS A 423 -29.28 14.66 -2.79
N GLY A 424 -30.27 15.36 -3.34
CA GLY A 424 -30.21 16.82 -3.49
C GLY A 424 -29.20 17.31 -4.52
N ARG A 425 -28.76 18.56 -4.34
CA ARG A 425 -27.74 19.19 -5.20
C ARG A 425 -26.34 18.86 -4.68
N PRO A 426 -25.35 18.64 -5.57
CA PRO A 426 -24.00 18.34 -5.13
C PRO A 426 -23.30 19.58 -4.56
N ALA A 427 -22.47 19.36 -3.55
CA ALA A 427 -21.39 20.25 -3.21
C ALA A 427 -20.16 19.90 -4.06
N GLU A 428 -19.41 20.91 -4.51
CA GLU A 428 -18.11 20.67 -5.15
C GLU A 428 -17.04 20.56 -4.07
N VAL A 429 -16.24 19.48 -4.12
CA VAL A 429 -15.16 19.21 -3.17
C VAL A 429 -13.84 19.73 -3.75
N PRO A 430 -13.22 20.74 -3.13
CA PRO A 430 -11.89 21.19 -3.54
C PRO A 430 -10.86 20.07 -3.33
N VAL A 431 -10.06 19.79 -4.36
CA VAL A 431 -8.97 18.81 -4.30
C VAL A 431 -7.64 19.50 -4.61
N THR A 432 -6.80 19.67 -3.59
CA THR A 432 -5.48 20.29 -3.76
C THR A 432 -4.56 19.33 -4.53
N GLY A 433 -3.98 19.81 -5.63
CA GLY A 433 -3.08 19.01 -6.49
C GLY A 433 -3.78 18.34 -7.68
N LEU A 434 -5.12 18.24 -7.67
CA LEU A 434 -5.87 17.82 -8.85
C LEU A 434 -6.17 19.05 -9.70
N SER A 435 -5.36 19.29 -10.73
CA SER A 435 -5.49 20.47 -11.57
C SER A 435 -6.83 20.48 -12.32
N ARG A 436 -7.48 21.64 -12.41
CA ARG A 436 -8.59 21.89 -13.36
C ARG A 436 -8.07 22.04 -14.81
N SER A 437 -6.98 21.36 -15.13
CA SER A 437 -6.45 21.28 -16.48
C SER A 437 -7.36 20.42 -17.32
N THR A 438 -7.64 20.86 -18.55
CA THR A 438 -8.40 20.09 -19.54
C THR A 438 -7.67 18.83 -20.01
N ARG A 439 -6.38 18.70 -19.68
CA ARG A 439 -5.58 17.52 -19.98
C ARG A 439 -5.77 16.39 -18.96
N LEU A 440 -6.32 16.67 -17.77
CA LEU A 440 -6.58 15.64 -16.77
C LEU A 440 -7.96 15.03 -16.95
N ASP A 441 -8.02 13.72 -16.94
CA ASP A 441 -9.25 12.93 -16.94
C ASP A 441 -9.28 11.98 -15.74
N VAL A 442 -10.34 12.04 -14.94
CA VAL A 442 -10.50 11.20 -13.76
C VAL A 442 -11.56 10.14 -14.03
N SER A 443 -11.12 8.89 -14.19
CA SER A 443 -11.98 7.76 -14.56
C SER A 443 -12.65 7.06 -13.38
N ALA A 444 -12.07 7.20 -12.17
CA ALA A 444 -12.57 6.60 -10.94
C ALA A 444 -12.30 7.50 -9.71
N VAL A 445 -13.24 7.45 -8.75
CA VAL A 445 -13.11 7.93 -7.37
C VAL A 445 -13.59 6.82 -6.44
N ARG A 446 -12.81 6.53 -5.39
CA ARG A 446 -13.13 5.51 -4.38
C ARG A 446 -12.80 6.00 -2.99
N VAL A 447 -13.81 6.22 -2.16
CA VAL A 447 -13.60 6.59 -0.77
C VAL A 447 -13.37 5.32 0.05
N ALA A 448 -12.37 5.35 0.92
CA ALA A 448 -12.10 4.24 1.85
C ALA A 448 -13.26 4.10 2.84
N TRP A 449 -13.44 2.90 3.40
CA TRP A 449 -14.48 2.64 4.39
C TRP A 449 -14.27 3.42 5.70
N ASP A 450 -13.05 3.91 5.96
CA ASP A 450 -12.77 4.85 7.05
C ASP A 450 -13.29 6.28 6.79
N GLY A 451 -13.60 6.63 5.53
CA GLY A 451 -14.09 7.94 5.13
C GLY A 451 -13.04 9.05 5.14
N VAL A 452 -11.79 8.74 5.48
CA VAL A 452 -10.66 9.67 5.61
C VAL A 452 -9.70 9.57 4.43
N ARG A 453 -9.69 8.47 3.67
CA ARG A 453 -8.87 8.33 2.48
C ARG A 453 -9.72 8.21 1.22
N VAL A 454 -9.21 8.71 0.09
CA VAL A 454 -9.87 8.63 -1.21
C VAL A 454 -8.85 8.37 -2.31
N ALA A 455 -9.12 7.37 -3.14
CA ALA A 455 -8.31 7.06 -4.32
C ALA A 455 -8.93 7.69 -5.58
N PHE A 456 -8.09 8.20 -6.47
CA PHE A 456 -8.46 8.67 -7.80
C PHE A 456 -7.60 7.99 -8.85
N VAL A 457 -8.21 7.62 -9.98
CA VAL A 457 -7.48 7.26 -11.19
C VAL A 457 -7.53 8.46 -12.12
N ALA A 458 -6.39 9.15 -12.26
CA ALA A 458 -6.23 10.32 -13.12
C ALA A 458 -5.30 10.01 -14.30
N THR A 459 -5.70 10.38 -15.52
CA THR A 459 -4.91 10.22 -16.74
C THR A 459 -4.65 11.58 -17.39
N GLY A 460 -3.56 11.71 -18.16
CA GLY A 460 -3.28 12.88 -19.02
C GLY A 460 -2.52 14.07 -18.40
N GLY A 461 -1.92 13.92 -17.21
CA GLY A 461 -1.02 14.92 -16.61
C GLY A 461 0.33 14.34 -16.13
N PRO A 462 1.23 15.17 -15.56
CA PRO A 462 2.54 14.74 -15.03
C PRO A 462 2.47 13.78 -13.83
N ALA A 463 1.30 13.71 -13.19
CA ALA A 463 0.98 12.64 -12.25
C ALA A 463 0.36 11.49 -13.05
N GLY A 464 1.19 10.53 -13.42
CA GLY A 464 0.75 9.24 -13.94
C GLY A 464 -0.01 8.48 -12.85
N GLN A 465 -1.23 8.08 -13.22
CA GLN A 465 -2.12 7.01 -12.75
C GLN A 465 -2.00 6.51 -11.30
N LEU A 466 -3.18 6.49 -10.65
CA LEU A 466 -3.50 6.17 -9.25
C LEU A 466 -2.87 7.08 -8.20
N VAL A 467 -3.71 7.90 -7.57
CA VAL A 467 -3.33 8.74 -6.43
C VAL A 467 -4.27 8.54 -5.25
N VAL A 468 -3.74 8.63 -4.03
CA VAL A 468 -4.53 8.64 -2.80
C VAL A 468 -4.40 9.99 -2.11
N GLY A 469 -5.52 10.52 -1.62
CA GLY A 469 -5.59 11.75 -0.84
C GLY A 469 -6.32 11.58 0.48
N THR A 470 -6.13 12.57 1.36
CA THR A 470 -6.82 12.66 2.64
C THR A 470 -8.08 13.50 2.51
N VAL A 471 -9.22 12.96 2.93
CA VAL A 471 -10.48 13.68 3.08
C VAL A 471 -10.50 14.35 4.46
N ALA A 472 -10.60 15.68 4.46
CA ALA A 472 -10.80 16.47 5.67
C ALA A 472 -12.23 17.03 5.69
N ARG A 473 -12.91 16.89 6.83
CA ARG A 473 -14.24 17.44 7.07
C ARG A 473 -14.19 18.43 8.23
N ASP A 474 -14.72 19.61 7.99
CA ASP A 474 -14.93 20.67 8.99
C ASP A 474 -16.38 21.14 8.90
N GLY A 475 -17.21 20.61 9.81
CA GLY A 475 -18.67 20.74 9.70
C GLY A 475 -19.19 20.17 8.38
N LYS A 476 -19.80 21.02 7.54
CA LYS A 476 -20.32 20.65 6.21
C LYS A 476 -19.28 20.82 5.09
N LYS A 477 -18.12 21.40 5.37
CA LYS A 477 -17.08 21.63 4.38
C LYS A 477 -16.25 20.37 4.25
N VAL A 478 -16.15 19.85 3.04
CA VAL A 478 -15.32 18.70 2.71
C VAL A 478 -14.25 19.14 1.72
N THR A 479 -13.01 18.73 1.96
CA THR A 479 -11.86 19.01 1.09
C THR A 479 -10.99 17.77 0.98
N VAL A 480 -10.27 17.63 -0.13
CA VAL A 480 -9.24 16.61 -0.29
C VAL A 480 -7.88 17.26 -0.46
N GLY A 481 -6.89 16.77 0.26
CA GLY A 481 -5.50 17.23 0.19
C GLY A 481 -4.50 16.09 0.21
N ALA A 482 -3.21 16.44 0.27
CA ALA A 482 -2.10 15.50 0.38
C ALA A 482 -2.12 14.36 -0.67
N LEU A 483 -2.50 14.68 -1.91
CA LEU A 483 -2.48 13.71 -3.01
C LEU A 483 -1.08 13.14 -3.22
N ARG A 484 -0.98 11.82 -3.26
CA ARG A 484 0.26 11.07 -3.46
C ARG A 484 0.08 9.99 -4.52
N PRO A 485 1.06 9.79 -5.40
CA PRO A 485 1.05 8.64 -6.29
C PRO A 485 1.12 7.34 -5.48
N VAL A 486 0.34 6.35 -5.90
CA VAL A 486 0.41 4.97 -5.41
C VAL A 486 0.73 4.09 -6.59
N ALA A 487 1.75 3.25 -6.45
CA ALA A 487 2.19 2.34 -7.51
C ALA A 487 2.52 3.05 -8.85
N PRO A 488 3.47 4.01 -8.88
CA PRO A 488 3.80 4.77 -10.08
C PRO A 488 4.38 3.93 -11.23
N SER A 489 4.77 2.68 -10.97
CA SER A 489 5.21 1.72 -11.98
C SER A 489 4.06 1.09 -12.78
N LEU A 490 2.82 1.15 -12.27
CA LEU A 490 1.65 0.62 -12.97
C LEU A 490 1.19 1.58 -14.05
N VAL A 491 0.92 1.05 -15.23
CA VAL A 491 0.39 1.80 -16.38
C VAL A 491 -0.99 1.27 -16.78
N ASP A 492 -1.67 1.99 -17.66
CA ASP A 492 -3.03 1.68 -18.11
C ASP A 492 -3.99 1.29 -16.97
N VAL A 493 -4.00 2.03 -15.86
CA VAL A 493 -4.92 1.82 -14.73
C VAL A 493 -6.36 2.05 -15.18
N GLY A 494 -7.14 0.99 -15.25
CA GLY A 494 -8.53 0.99 -15.71
C GLY A 494 -9.56 1.16 -14.59
N ASP A 495 -9.30 0.59 -13.43
CA ASP A 495 -10.18 0.67 -12.26
C ASP A 495 -9.38 0.42 -10.96
N VAL A 496 -9.93 0.86 -9.84
CA VAL A 496 -9.33 0.70 -8.52
C VAL A 496 -10.40 0.50 -7.46
N TRP A 497 -10.10 -0.30 -6.44
CA TRP A 497 -10.93 -0.53 -5.27
C TRP A 497 -10.10 -0.70 -3.99
N TRP A 498 -10.68 -0.41 -2.84
CA TRP A 498 -10.06 -0.71 -1.55
C TRP A 498 -10.12 -2.21 -1.29
N TYR A 499 -8.95 -2.85 -1.22
CA TYR A 499 -8.84 -4.29 -0.94
C TYR A 499 -8.95 -4.57 0.56
N ASP A 500 -8.18 -3.82 1.34
CA ASP A 500 -8.20 -3.84 2.79
C ASP A 500 -7.92 -2.42 3.32
N HIS A 501 -7.66 -2.29 4.62
CA HIS A 501 -7.38 -1.00 5.24
C HIS A 501 -6.05 -0.38 4.82
N ARG A 502 -5.17 -1.08 4.11
CA ARG A 502 -3.84 -0.59 3.72
C ARG A 502 -3.52 -0.75 2.23
N SER A 503 -4.38 -1.40 1.46
CA SER A 503 -4.10 -1.80 0.08
C SER A 503 -5.28 -1.53 -0.85
N LEU A 504 -4.93 -1.28 -2.12
CA LEU A 504 -5.83 -1.11 -3.23
C LEU A 504 -5.72 -2.31 -4.18
N ALA A 505 -6.85 -2.84 -4.62
CA ALA A 505 -6.91 -3.70 -5.79
C ALA A 505 -6.98 -2.82 -7.04
N VAL A 506 -6.03 -2.98 -7.96
CA VAL A 506 -5.84 -2.13 -9.13
C VAL A 506 -5.91 -2.99 -10.39
N ALA A 507 -6.83 -2.69 -11.30
CA ALA A 507 -6.82 -3.27 -12.64
C ALA A 507 -5.88 -2.43 -13.51
N ALA A 508 -4.68 -2.94 -13.76
CA ALA A 508 -3.61 -2.21 -14.44
C ALA A 508 -2.80 -3.14 -15.35
N GLY A 509 -2.05 -2.55 -16.27
CA GLY A 509 -1.05 -3.24 -17.08
C GLY A 509 0.37 -2.83 -16.70
N GLU A 510 1.33 -3.61 -17.18
CA GLU A 510 2.71 -3.15 -17.41
C GLU A 510 2.84 -2.79 -18.90
N GLN A 511 3.81 -1.95 -19.27
CA GLN A 511 3.97 -1.54 -20.67
C GLN A 511 4.01 -2.74 -21.62
N GLY A 512 3.07 -2.80 -22.57
CA GLY A 512 2.96 -3.89 -23.55
C GLY A 512 2.31 -5.18 -23.04
N SER A 513 1.83 -5.21 -21.80
CA SER A 513 1.15 -6.35 -21.17
C SER A 513 -0.36 -6.17 -21.11
N GLN A 514 -1.11 -7.28 -21.01
CA GLN A 514 -2.55 -7.23 -20.75
C GLN A 514 -2.84 -6.73 -19.33
N GLN A 515 -3.97 -6.03 -19.15
CA GLN A 515 -4.45 -5.64 -17.83
C GLN A 515 -4.76 -6.89 -16.98
N VAL A 516 -4.23 -6.90 -15.77
CA VAL A 516 -4.45 -7.90 -14.71
C VAL A 516 -4.70 -7.17 -13.39
N THR A 517 -5.06 -7.90 -12.34
CA THR A 517 -5.22 -7.29 -11.01
C THR A 517 -3.92 -7.30 -10.23
N TYR A 518 -3.55 -6.14 -9.70
CA TYR A 518 -2.50 -5.96 -8.70
C TYR A 518 -3.13 -5.60 -7.35
N VAL A 519 -2.48 -5.97 -6.26
CA VAL A 519 -2.71 -5.41 -4.93
C VAL A 519 -1.52 -4.52 -4.60
N ALA A 520 -1.79 -3.23 -4.38
CA ALA A 520 -0.77 -2.23 -4.08
C ALA A 520 -1.05 -1.62 -2.70
N SER A 521 -0.04 -1.57 -1.83
CA SER A 521 -0.17 -0.86 -0.56
C SER A 521 -0.27 0.66 -0.80
N VAL A 522 -1.06 1.33 0.02
CA VAL A 522 -1.37 2.76 -0.10
C VAL A 522 -0.15 3.64 0.17
N ASP A 523 0.80 3.14 0.96
CA ASP A 523 2.11 3.76 1.14
C ASP A 523 3.04 3.58 -0.06
N GLY A 524 2.72 2.69 -1.00
CA GLY A 524 3.51 2.40 -2.19
C GLY A 524 4.74 1.51 -1.94
N LEU A 525 4.88 0.89 -0.76
CA LEU A 525 5.98 -0.03 -0.44
C LEU A 525 5.89 -1.39 -1.13
N SER A 526 4.68 -1.84 -1.43
CA SER A 526 4.44 -3.18 -1.94
C SER A 526 3.42 -3.16 -3.07
N ILE A 527 3.74 -3.88 -4.14
CA ILE A 527 2.86 -4.11 -5.27
C ILE A 527 3.04 -5.56 -5.68
N SER A 528 1.96 -6.33 -5.68
CA SER A 528 1.99 -7.74 -6.07
C SER A 528 0.87 -8.03 -7.06
N LYS A 529 1.15 -8.90 -8.03
CA LYS A 529 0.10 -9.40 -8.92
C LYS A 529 -0.82 -10.32 -8.12
N ALA A 530 -2.12 -10.05 -8.18
CA ALA A 530 -3.15 -10.73 -7.39
C ALA A 530 -4.04 -11.66 -8.23
N SER A 531 -4.18 -11.43 -9.54
CA SER A 531 -4.98 -12.32 -10.38
C SER A 531 -4.31 -12.55 -11.73
N SER A 532 -4.49 -13.75 -12.27
CA SER A 532 -4.09 -14.10 -13.63
C SER A 532 -5.20 -13.87 -14.66
N VAL A 533 -6.42 -13.49 -14.23
CA VAL A 533 -7.50 -13.10 -15.14
C VAL A 533 -7.03 -11.86 -15.91
N GLY A 534 -6.80 -12.05 -17.20
CA GLY A 534 -6.34 -11.00 -18.11
C GLY A 534 -7.48 -10.28 -18.80
N ASN A 535 -7.14 -9.30 -19.64
CA ASN A 535 -8.10 -8.54 -20.45
C ASN A 535 -9.23 -7.91 -19.62
N LEU A 536 -8.89 -7.36 -18.46
CA LEU A 536 -9.87 -6.82 -17.52
C LEU A 536 -10.65 -5.62 -18.08
N SER A 537 -11.90 -5.52 -17.66
CA SER A 537 -12.79 -4.36 -17.84
C SER A 537 -13.21 -3.73 -16.51
N GLY A 538 -13.04 -4.43 -15.40
CA GLY A 538 -13.33 -3.93 -14.06
C GLY A 538 -12.85 -4.88 -12.95
N VAL A 539 -12.61 -4.31 -11.78
CA VAL A 539 -12.30 -5.05 -10.54
C VAL A 539 -13.18 -4.49 -9.44
N ALA A 540 -13.57 -5.30 -8.46
CA ALA A 540 -14.15 -4.85 -7.21
C ALA A 540 -13.55 -5.64 -6.05
N ALA A 541 -13.30 -4.93 -4.96
CA ALA A 541 -12.74 -5.48 -3.74
C ALA A 541 -13.47 -4.94 -2.51
N ALA A 542 -13.39 -5.70 -1.43
CA ALA A 542 -13.93 -5.35 -0.12
C ALA A 542 -13.17 -6.14 0.95
N TYR A 543 -13.19 -5.65 2.19
CA TYR A 543 -12.39 -6.23 3.26
C TYR A 543 -12.83 -7.67 3.54
N ASN A 544 -11.87 -8.59 3.57
CA ASN A 544 -12.08 -10.04 3.78
C ASN A 544 -13.04 -10.68 2.76
N MET A 545 -13.20 -10.09 1.57
CA MET A 545 -13.99 -10.64 0.48
C MET A 545 -13.07 -11.03 -0.68
N PRO A 546 -13.39 -12.10 -1.44
CA PRO A 546 -12.68 -12.37 -2.68
C PRO A 546 -12.90 -11.23 -3.68
N LEU A 547 -11.95 -11.04 -4.59
CA LEU A 547 -12.11 -10.08 -5.68
C LEU A 547 -13.25 -10.52 -6.61
N LEU A 548 -13.99 -9.54 -7.13
CA LEU A 548 -14.82 -9.73 -8.30
C LEU A 548 -14.14 -9.04 -9.47
N VAL A 549 -13.95 -9.76 -10.56
CA VAL A 549 -13.32 -9.24 -11.78
C VAL A 549 -14.26 -9.45 -12.95
N SER A 550 -14.29 -8.48 -13.87
CA SER A 550 -14.89 -8.64 -15.18
C SER A 550 -13.83 -8.51 -16.26
N ASP A 551 -13.91 -9.34 -17.29
CA ASP A 551 -13.11 -9.19 -18.50
C ASP A 551 -13.86 -8.38 -19.57
N ARG A 552 -13.20 -8.08 -20.69
CA ARG A 552 -13.81 -7.38 -21.83
C ARG A 552 -14.72 -8.26 -22.69
N ASP A 553 -14.72 -9.58 -22.47
CA ASP A 553 -15.63 -10.53 -23.11
C ASP A 553 -16.97 -10.63 -22.36
N GLY A 554 -17.06 -9.99 -21.19
CA GLY A 554 -18.29 -9.85 -20.40
C GLY A 554 -18.55 -11.04 -19.48
N GLU A 555 -17.49 -11.73 -19.03
CA GLU A 555 -17.57 -12.73 -17.97
C GLU A 555 -17.15 -12.14 -16.63
N ILE A 556 -17.84 -12.56 -15.56
CA ILE A 556 -17.49 -12.25 -14.18
C ILE A 556 -16.81 -13.47 -13.57
N ALA A 557 -15.73 -13.25 -12.84
CA ALA A 557 -15.09 -14.27 -12.02
C ALA A 557 -14.92 -13.79 -10.57
N ILE A 558 -15.00 -14.74 -9.65
CA ILE A 558 -14.60 -14.57 -8.25
C ILE A 558 -13.15 -15.03 -8.16
N SER A 559 -12.23 -14.12 -7.85
CA SER A 559 -10.80 -14.37 -7.79
C SER A 559 -10.31 -14.30 -6.34
N GLN A 560 -9.49 -15.26 -5.93
CA GLN A 560 -8.82 -15.26 -4.62
C GLN A 560 -7.35 -14.89 -4.84
N PRO A 561 -6.93 -13.68 -4.43
CA PRO A 561 -5.57 -13.19 -4.66
C PRO A 561 -4.48 -14.15 -4.22
N ASP A 562 -4.59 -14.64 -2.98
CA ASP A 562 -3.53 -15.42 -2.33
C ASP A 562 -3.42 -16.84 -2.89
N GLU A 563 -4.50 -17.34 -3.53
CA GLU A 563 -4.53 -18.68 -4.12
C GLU A 563 -4.22 -18.68 -5.63
N PHE A 564 -4.10 -17.50 -6.24
CA PHE A 564 -4.07 -17.32 -7.70
C PHE A 564 -5.19 -18.11 -8.42
N SER A 565 -6.31 -18.31 -7.73
CA SER A 565 -7.43 -19.10 -8.19
C SER A 565 -8.57 -18.18 -8.61
N SER A 566 -9.32 -18.60 -9.62
CA SER A 566 -10.54 -17.91 -10.02
C SER A 566 -11.62 -18.91 -10.42
N ARG A 567 -12.87 -18.55 -10.13
CA ARG A 567 -14.04 -19.32 -10.55
C ARG A 567 -15.00 -18.44 -11.34
N PRO A 568 -15.50 -18.89 -12.51
CA PRO A 568 -16.52 -18.16 -13.24
C PRO A 568 -17.80 -18.01 -12.41
N ALA A 569 -18.42 -16.83 -12.47
CA ALA A 569 -19.71 -16.49 -11.88
C ALA A 569 -20.78 -16.15 -12.96
N GLY A 570 -20.42 -16.35 -14.23
CA GLY A 570 -21.23 -16.14 -15.41
C GLY A 570 -21.14 -14.73 -15.96
N ARG A 571 -21.98 -14.44 -16.97
CA ARG A 571 -21.90 -13.18 -17.72
C ARG A 571 -22.27 -11.95 -16.91
N GLY A 572 -21.53 -10.87 -17.12
CA GLY A 572 -21.78 -9.58 -16.50
C GLY A 572 -20.62 -8.61 -16.67
N THR A 573 -20.83 -7.38 -16.23
CA THR A 573 -19.82 -6.31 -16.26
C THR A 573 -19.93 -5.44 -15.01
N SER A 574 -18.98 -4.52 -14.82
CA SER A 574 -18.98 -3.51 -13.76
C SER A 574 -19.24 -4.10 -12.37
N PRO A 575 -18.36 -5.02 -11.90
CA PRO A 575 -18.47 -5.55 -10.55
C PRO A 575 -18.36 -4.43 -9.51
N THR A 576 -19.02 -4.59 -8.36
CA THR A 576 -18.97 -3.64 -7.25
C THR A 576 -19.25 -4.36 -5.93
N TYR A 577 -18.61 -3.89 -4.87
CA TYR A 577 -19.05 -4.14 -3.49
C TYR A 577 -19.69 -2.86 -2.93
N PRO A 578 -20.33 -2.93 -1.74
CA PRO A 578 -20.73 -1.73 -1.01
C PRO A 578 -19.54 -0.80 -0.69
N GLY A 579 -19.72 0.51 -0.91
CA GLY A 579 -18.67 1.54 -0.83
C GLY A 579 -18.38 2.23 -2.16
#